data_AF-A0A5E5QPK7-F1
#
_entry.id   AF-A0A5E5QPK7-F1
#
_cell.length_a   1.000
_cell.length_b   1.000
_cell.length_c   1.000
_cell.angle_alpha   90.00
_cell.angle_beta   90.00
_cell.angle_gamma   90.00
#
_symmetry.space_group_name_H-M   'P 1'
#
loop_
_entity.id
_entity.type
_entity.pdbx_description
1 polymer ?
#
loop_
_entity_poly.entity_id
_entity_poly.type
_entity_poly.pdbx_seq_one_letter_code
_entity_poly.pdbx_strand_id
1 'polypeptide(L)'
;MKKPIIVLGIGELGSVFARAFLKNNHPVYPITRATDIDELRSLIDPEFILVCTGEGELQSALKSIPNAWKDRVAMMQNELLPRDWATHNFINPTVISVWFEKKKGMDSKVLISSPAFGPKAQILVASLALIDIPAH
;
A
#
# COMPACT_ATOMS: atom_id res chain seq x y z
N MET A 1 19.90 4.50 -2.75
CA MET A 1 18.64 3.99 -2.16
C MET A 1 17.52 4.24 -3.14
N LYS A 2 16.54 3.34 -3.25
CA LYS A 2 15.36 3.58 -4.09
C LYS A 2 14.47 4.66 -3.46
N LYS A 3 13.54 5.23 -4.25
CA LYS A 3 12.57 6.21 -3.73
C LYS A 3 11.75 5.61 -2.57
N PRO A 4 11.38 6.41 -1.55
CA PRO A 4 10.61 5.93 -0.42
C PRO A 4 9.21 5.47 -0.81
N ILE A 5 8.66 4.50 -0.10
CA ILE A 5 7.26 4.08 -0.22
C ILE A 5 6.53 4.51 1.04
N ILE A 6 5.39 5.16 0.86
CA ILE A 6 4.51 5.51 1.98
C ILE A 6 3.56 4.35 2.23
N VAL A 7 3.38 3.95 3.50
CA VAL A 7 2.37 2.97 3.90
C VAL A 7 1.35 3.66 4.79
N LEU A 8 0.15 3.86 4.27
CA LEU A 8 -0.97 4.47 4.97
C LEU A 8 -1.78 3.37 5.66
N GLY A 9 -1.65 3.29 6.98
CA GLY A 9 -2.18 2.18 7.78
C GLY A 9 -1.14 1.08 8.02
N ILE A 10 -0.50 1.10 9.20
CA ILE A 10 0.54 0.13 9.60
C ILE A 10 -0.02 -1.02 10.46
N GLY A 11 -1.19 -1.54 10.08
CA GLY A 11 -1.77 -2.72 10.73
C GLY A 11 -0.99 -4.00 10.42
N GLU A 12 -1.62 -5.16 10.64
CA GLU A 12 -1.00 -6.47 10.37
C GLU A 12 -0.52 -6.60 8.92
N LEU A 13 -1.39 -6.33 7.94
CA LEU A 13 -1.04 -6.40 6.51
C LEU A 13 -0.08 -5.27 6.09
N GLY A 14 -0.31 -4.03 6.56
CA GLY A 14 0.60 -2.91 6.27
C GLY A 14 2.03 -3.18 6.73
N SER A 15 2.20 -3.87 7.86
CA SER A 15 3.52 -4.27 8.37
C SER A 15 4.21 -5.32 7.50
N VAL A 16 3.45 -6.23 6.87
CA VAL A 16 3.99 -7.20 5.90
C VAL A 16 4.56 -6.48 4.68
N PHE A 17 3.81 -5.54 4.11
CA PHE A 17 4.27 -4.73 2.99
C PHE A 17 5.47 -3.85 3.35
N ALA A 18 5.44 -3.21 4.52
CA ALA A 18 6.58 -2.40 5.00
C ALA A 18 7.88 -3.24 5.07
N ARG A 19 7.81 -4.45 5.63
CA ARG A 19 8.94 -5.39 5.66
C ARG A 19 9.40 -5.77 4.25
N ALA A 20 8.46 -6.07 3.36
CA ALA A 20 8.74 -6.41 1.96
C ALA A 20 9.48 -5.27 1.22
N PHE A 21 9.02 -4.02 1.40
CA PHE A 21 9.63 -2.84 0.79
C PHE A 21 11.03 -2.56 1.30
N LEU A 22 11.24 -2.67 2.62
CA LEU A 22 12.56 -2.54 3.22
C LEU A 22 13.53 -3.60 2.69
N LYS A 23 13.08 -4.86 2.56
CA LYS A 23 13.85 -5.93 1.91
C LYS A 23 14.17 -5.62 0.45
N ASN A 24 13.26 -4.94 -0.27
CA ASN A 24 13.46 -4.48 -1.64
C ASN A 24 14.23 -3.15 -1.77
N ASN A 25 14.89 -2.71 -0.69
CA ASN A 25 15.73 -1.51 -0.62
C ASN A 25 14.97 -0.18 -0.88
N HIS A 26 13.66 -0.16 -0.61
CA HIS A 26 12.84 1.04 -0.53
C HIS A 26 12.72 1.48 0.94
N PRO A 27 13.07 2.74 1.29
CA PRO A 27 12.72 3.30 2.58
C PRO A 27 11.20 3.31 2.78
N VAL A 28 10.73 3.12 4.00
CA VAL A 28 9.29 3.13 4.31
C VAL A 28 8.96 4.26 5.26
N TYR A 29 7.94 5.05 4.90
CA TYR A 29 7.37 6.08 5.76
C TYR A 29 5.93 5.72 6.12
N PRO A 30 5.64 5.42 7.39
CA PRO A 30 4.28 5.12 7.80
C PRO A 30 3.47 6.41 7.94
N ILE A 31 2.23 6.40 7.43
CA ILE A 31 1.21 7.37 7.82
C ILE A 31 0.31 6.70 8.86
N THR A 32 0.24 7.33 10.03
CA THR A 32 -0.63 6.95 11.15
C THR A 32 -1.63 8.07 11.42
N ARG A 33 -2.56 7.86 12.36
CA ARG A 33 -3.53 8.89 12.76
C ARG A 33 -2.89 10.16 13.36
N ALA A 34 -1.65 10.08 13.81
CA ALA A 34 -0.90 11.21 14.35
C ALA A 34 -0.01 11.92 13.31
N THR A 35 0.04 11.41 12.08
CA THR A 35 0.90 11.97 11.03
C THR A 35 0.21 13.16 10.36
N ASP A 36 0.89 14.31 10.34
CA ASP A 36 0.52 15.42 9.46
C ASP A 36 0.96 15.07 8.02
N ILE A 37 -0.01 14.79 7.17
CA ILE A 37 0.24 14.36 5.79
C ILE A 37 0.70 15.53 4.92
N ASP A 38 0.25 16.76 5.20
CA ASP A 38 0.67 17.93 4.43
C ASP A 38 2.11 18.32 4.75
N GLU A 39 2.51 18.21 6.02
CA GLU A 39 3.93 18.33 6.41
C GLU A 39 4.76 17.23 5.72
N LEU A 40 4.36 15.97 5.84
CA LEU A 40 5.09 14.84 5.22
C LEU A 40 5.24 15.01 3.70
N ARG A 41 4.19 15.52 3.04
CA ARG A 41 4.20 15.82 1.61
C ARG A 41 5.24 16.85 1.23
N SER A 42 5.50 17.84 2.08
CA SER A 42 6.51 18.85 1.82
C SER A 42 7.95 18.31 1.94
N LEU A 43 8.12 17.19 2.65
CA LEU A 43 9.42 16.61 2.98
C LEU A 43 9.82 15.46 2.06
N ILE A 44 8.86 14.75 1.48
CA ILE A 44 9.10 13.46 0.80
C ILE A 44 8.45 13.39 -0.57
N ASP A 45 9.24 12.96 -1.57
CA ASP A 45 8.78 12.55 -2.90
C ASP A 45 8.76 11.00 -2.99
N PRO A 46 7.61 10.35 -2.75
CA PRO A 46 7.53 8.89 -2.70
C PRO A 46 7.43 8.26 -4.10
N GLU A 47 7.87 7.01 -4.21
CA GLU A 47 7.64 6.15 -5.38
C GLU A 47 6.15 5.88 -5.59
N PHE A 48 5.45 5.56 -4.48
CA PHE A 48 4.00 5.47 -4.39
C PHE A 48 3.55 5.46 -2.92
N ILE A 49 2.25 5.62 -2.71
CA ILE A 49 1.56 5.44 -1.43
C ILE A 49 0.71 4.17 -1.48
N LEU A 50 0.94 3.24 -0.55
CA LEU A 50 0.11 2.05 -0.39
C LEU A 50 -0.92 2.27 0.71
N VAL A 51 -2.20 2.17 0.36
CA VAL A 51 -3.32 2.21 1.31
C VAL A 51 -3.56 0.81 1.86
N CYS A 52 -3.35 0.64 3.17
CA CYS A 52 -3.46 -0.63 3.91
C CYS A 52 -4.45 -0.54 5.09
N THR A 53 -5.52 0.24 4.95
CA THR A 53 -6.57 0.39 5.97
C THR A 53 -7.67 -0.65 5.82
N GLY A 54 -8.43 -0.91 6.89
CA GLY A 54 -9.64 -1.72 6.78
C GLY A 54 -10.76 -0.99 6.02
N GLU A 55 -11.77 -1.75 5.60
CA GLU A 55 -12.92 -1.24 4.83
C GLU A 55 -13.61 -0.04 5.49
N GLY A 56 -13.86 -0.11 6.80
CA GLY A 56 -14.52 0.98 7.55
C GLY A 56 -13.72 2.29 7.60
N GLU A 57 -12.43 2.27 7.31
CA GLU A 57 -11.57 3.46 7.30
C GLU A 57 -11.15 3.88 5.88
N LEU A 58 -11.49 3.08 4.87
CA LEU A 58 -11.02 3.26 3.49
C LEU A 58 -11.37 4.64 2.94
N GLN A 59 -12.61 5.10 3.09
CA GLN A 59 -13.00 6.41 2.54
C GLN A 59 -12.27 7.58 3.17
N SER A 60 -12.02 7.52 4.49
CA SER A 60 -11.25 8.54 5.20
C SER A 60 -9.79 8.55 4.74
N ALA A 61 -9.22 7.36 4.59
CA ALA A 61 -7.87 7.14 4.08
C ALA A 61 -7.67 7.67 2.66
N LEU A 62 -8.60 7.37 1.73
CA LEU A 62 -8.51 7.85 0.35
C LEU A 62 -8.67 9.37 0.26
N LYS A 63 -9.57 9.95 1.07
CA LYS A 63 -9.79 11.40 1.14
C LYS A 63 -8.58 12.17 1.67
N SER A 64 -7.78 11.57 2.54
CA SER A 64 -6.61 12.23 3.14
C SER A 64 -5.39 12.28 2.21
N ILE A 65 -5.42 11.56 1.07
CA ILE A 65 -4.32 11.55 0.10
C ILE A 65 -4.24 12.93 -0.60
N PRO A 66 -3.10 13.63 -0.53
CA PRO A 66 -2.94 14.91 -1.18
C PRO A 66 -2.99 14.81 -2.71
N ASN A 67 -3.44 15.89 -3.35
CA ASN A 67 -3.52 15.98 -4.81
C ASN A 67 -2.19 15.66 -5.51
N ALA A 68 -1.05 16.02 -4.90
CA ALA A 68 0.29 15.79 -5.49
C ALA A 68 0.68 14.31 -5.61
N TRP A 69 -0.02 13.40 -4.94
CA TRP A 69 0.28 11.97 -4.96
C TRP A 69 -0.79 11.12 -5.65
N LYS A 70 -1.80 11.76 -6.28
CA LYS A 70 -2.90 11.05 -6.94
C LYS A 70 -2.46 10.21 -8.15
N ASP A 71 -1.28 10.47 -8.69
CA ASP A 71 -0.64 9.75 -9.80
C ASP A 71 0.12 8.48 -9.38
N ARG A 72 0.19 8.21 -8.08
CA ARG A 72 1.03 7.14 -7.51
C ARG A 72 0.36 6.45 -6.33
N VAL A 73 -0.97 6.30 -6.39
CA VAL A 73 -1.72 5.57 -5.37
C VAL A 73 -1.74 4.08 -5.69
N ALA A 74 -1.43 3.27 -4.69
CA ALA A 74 -1.66 1.84 -4.67
C ALA A 74 -2.65 1.49 -3.56
N MET A 75 -3.56 0.56 -3.80
CA MET A 75 -4.57 0.12 -2.82
C MET A 75 -4.48 -1.38 -2.59
N MET A 76 -4.38 -1.79 -1.33
CA MET A 76 -4.50 -3.19 -0.93
C MET A 76 -5.90 -3.40 -0.36
N GLN A 77 -6.77 -4.06 -1.13
CA GLN A 77 -8.16 -4.35 -0.76
C GLN A 77 -8.65 -5.60 -1.49
N ASN A 78 -9.32 -6.51 -0.79
CA ASN A 78 -9.86 -7.74 -1.39
C ASN A 78 -11.22 -7.52 -2.08
N GLU A 79 -11.96 -6.49 -1.69
CA GLU A 79 -13.28 -6.17 -2.25
C GLU A 79 -13.34 -4.68 -2.62
N LEU A 80 -12.53 -4.28 -3.61
CA LEU A 80 -12.50 -2.90 -4.10
C LEU A 80 -13.28 -2.76 -5.39
N LEU A 81 -14.38 -2.00 -5.36
CA LEU A 81 -15.15 -1.67 -6.55
C LEU A 81 -14.79 -0.26 -7.04
N PRO A 82 -14.96 0.04 -8.34
CA PRO A 82 -14.66 1.36 -8.88
C PRO A 82 -15.32 2.52 -8.12
N ARG A 83 -16.56 2.33 -7.64
CA ARG A 83 -17.29 3.33 -6.86
C ARG A 83 -16.60 3.75 -5.56
N ASP A 84 -15.74 2.89 -5.01
CA ASP A 84 -15.10 3.13 -3.71
C ASP A 84 -13.92 4.12 -3.85
N TRP A 85 -13.31 4.24 -5.03
CA TRP A 85 -12.13 5.08 -5.24
C TRP A 85 -12.26 6.09 -6.38
N ALA A 86 -13.18 5.88 -7.34
CA ALA A 86 -13.29 6.72 -8.54
C ALA A 86 -13.60 8.20 -8.22
N THR A 87 -14.35 8.47 -7.14
CA THR A 87 -14.69 9.83 -6.71
C THR A 87 -13.49 10.64 -6.20
N HIS A 88 -12.37 9.97 -5.89
CA HIS A 88 -11.15 10.62 -5.38
C HIS A 88 -10.22 11.09 -6.52
N ASN A 89 -10.54 10.78 -7.78
CA ASN A 89 -9.81 11.21 -8.97
C ASN A 89 -8.34 10.76 -9.00
N PHE A 90 -8.05 9.52 -8.60
CA PHE A 90 -6.72 8.93 -8.76
C PHE A 90 -6.41 8.66 -10.24
N ILE A 91 -5.15 8.85 -10.62
CA ILE A 91 -4.69 8.69 -12.00
C ILE A 91 -3.99 7.34 -12.11
N ASN A 92 -4.61 6.40 -12.83
CA ASN A 92 -4.11 5.05 -13.07
C ASN A 92 -3.61 4.34 -11.78
N PRO A 93 -4.46 4.20 -10.74
CA PRO A 93 -4.03 3.63 -9.48
C PRO A 93 -3.62 2.16 -9.65
N THR A 94 -2.71 1.72 -8.79
CA THR A 94 -2.36 0.29 -8.67
C THR A 94 -3.27 -0.36 -7.64
N VAL A 95 -3.68 -1.61 -7.86
CA VAL A 95 -4.50 -2.38 -6.93
C VAL A 95 -3.85 -3.75 -6.71
N ILE A 96 -3.90 -4.25 -5.49
CA ILE A 96 -3.53 -5.63 -5.15
C ILE A 96 -4.62 -6.26 -4.27
N SER A 97 -5.05 -7.47 -4.63
CA SER A 97 -5.89 -8.32 -3.78
C SER A 97 -5.00 -9.37 -3.12
N VAL A 98 -4.98 -9.40 -1.80
CA VAL A 98 -4.07 -10.25 -1.03
C VAL A 98 -4.70 -11.58 -0.68
N TRP A 99 -3.98 -12.64 -1.01
CA TRP A 99 -4.36 -14.02 -0.73
C TRP A 99 -3.40 -14.66 0.29
N PHE A 100 -3.19 -13.95 1.38
CA PHE A 100 -2.48 -14.44 2.56
C PHE A 100 -3.10 -13.85 3.82
N GLU A 101 -2.99 -14.58 4.92
CA GLU A 101 -3.48 -14.13 6.22
C GLU A 101 -2.30 -13.72 7.11
N LYS A 102 -2.47 -12.64 7.85
CA LYS A 102 -1.56 -12.24 8.93
C LYS A 102 -2.35 -11.98 10.20
N LYS A 103 -2.03 -12.75 11.25
CA LYS A 103 -2.59 -12.59 12.60
C LYS A 103 -1.51 -12.13 13.57
N LYS A 104 -1.92 -11.43 14.64
CA LYS A 104 -1.01 -10.97 15.68
C LYS A 104 -0.19 -12.14 16.23
N GLY A 105 1.13 -12.01 16.24
CA GLY A 105 2.06 -13.03 16.74
C GLY A 105 2.27 -14.25 15.82
N MET A 106 1.67 -14.29 14.63
CA MET A 106 1.89 -15.35 13.63
C MET A 106 2.57 -14.80 12.38
N ASP A 107 3.37 -15.64 11.72
CA ASP A 107 3.87 -15.35 10.38
C ASP A 107 2.74 -15.33 9.33
N SER A 108 3.01 -14.75 8.17
CA SER A 108 2.06 -14.72 7.06
C SER A 108 1.79 -16.13 6.55
N LYS A 109 0.52 -16.53 6.51
CA LYS A 109 0.09 -17.79 5.91
C LYS A 109 -0.42 -17.53 4.50
N VAL A 110 0.37 -17.93 3.50
CA VAL A 110 -0.01 -17.83 2.08
C VAL A 110 -1.15 -18.81 1.78
N LEU A 111 -2.16 -18.33 1.06
CA LEU A 111 -3.25 -19.16 0.53
C LEU A 111 -3.00 -19.47 -0.95
N ILE A 112 -2.89 -18.41 -1.77
CA ILE A 112 -2.55 -18.47 -3.20
C ILE A 112 -1.77 -17.21 -3.60
N SER A 113 -1.36 -17.12 -4.88
CA SER A 113 -0.71 -15.92 -5.41
C SER A 113 -1.67 -14.71 -5.42
N SER A 114 -1.18 -13.57 -4.96
CA SER A 114 -1.93 -12.30 -4.94
C SER A 114 -1.89 -11.57 -6.28
N PRO A 115 -3.00 -11.32 -6.99
CA PRO A 115 -3.00 -10.53 -8.22
C PRO A 115 -2.77 -9.04 -7.92
N ALA A 116 -1.89 -8.41 -8.70
CA ALA A 116 -1.61 -6.98 -8.67
C ALA A 116 -1.73 -6.38 -10.09
N PHE A 117 -2.40 -5.24 -10.19
CA PHE A 117 -2.60 -4.56 -11.47
C PHE A 117 -2.29 -3.07 -11.36
N GLY A 118 -1.69 -2.50 -12.41
CA GLY A 118 -1.38 -1.07 -12.52
C GLY A 118 0.12 -0.78 -12.55
N PRO A 119 0.49 0.51 -12.65
CA PRO A 119 1.85 0.94 -12.96
C PRO A 119 2.89 0.56 -11.89
N LYS A 120 2.46 0.30 -10.65
CA LYS A 120 3.35 -0.08 -9.53
C LYS A 120 3.27 -1.57 -9.18
N ALA A 121 2.51 -2.37 -9.92
CA ALA A 121 2.29 -3.79 -9.64
C ALA A 121 3.61 -4.57 -9.53
N GLN A 122 4.55 -4.34 -10.44
CA GLN A 122 5.84 -5.04 -10.41
C GLN A 122 6.65 -4.76 -9.14
N ILE A 123 6.54 -3.56 -8.54
CA ILE A 123 7.22 -3.25 -7.28
C ILE A 123 6.58 -4.04 -6.14
N LEU A 124 5.24 -4.15 -6.11
CA LEU A 124 4.53 -4.97 -5.13
C LEU A 124 4.95 -6.44 -5.24
N VAL A 125 4.91 -6.99 -6.45
CA VAL A 125 5.28 -8.38 -6.74
C VAL A 125 6.72 -8.67 -6.34
N ALA A 126 7.67 -7.86 -6.80
CA ALA A 126 9.08 -8.03 -6.49
C ALA A 126 9.37 -7.88 -4.98
N SER A 127 8.63 -7.03 -4.28
CA SER A 127 8.83 -6.84 -2.84
C SER A 127 8.31 -8.03 -2.04
N LEU A 128 7.10 -8.51 -2.33
CA LEU A 128 6.50 -9.65 -1.64
C LEU A 128 7.29 -10.95 -1.85
N ALA A 129 7.88 -11.14 -3.04
CA ALA A 129 8.75 -12.27 -3.33
C ALA A 129 9.97 -12.36 -2.38
N LEU A 130 10.50 -11.23 -1.88
CA LEU A 130 11.66 -11.20 -0.97
C LEU A 130 11.31 -11.65 0.48
N ILE A 131 10.04 -11.88 0.75
CA ILE A 131 9.55 -12.42 2.01
C ILE A 131 8.70 -13.68 1.78
N ASP A 132 8.94 -14.37 0.66
CA ASP A 132 8.31 -15.64 0.28
C ASP A 132 6.77 -15.58 0.16
N ILE A 133 6.23 -14.40 -0.19
CA ILE A 133 4.80 -14.21 -0.48
C ILE A 133 4.61 -14.08 -2.00
N PRO A 134 3.92 -15.04 -2.65
CA PRO A 134 3.70 -15.00 -4.09
C PRO A 134 2.67 -13.95 -4.51
N ALA A 135 2.97 -13.23 -5.58
CA ALA A 135 2.08 -12.28 -6.26
C ALA A 135 2.36 -12.28 -7.77
N HIS A 136 1.40 -11.83 -8.59
CA HIS A 136 1.52 -11.74 -10.05
C HIS A 136 0.87 -10.48 -10.61
#